data_AF-A0A0A1NQG3-F1
#
_entry.id   AF-A0A0A1NQG3-F1
#
_cell.length_a   1.000
_cell.length_b   1.000
_cell.length_c   1.000
_cell.angle_alpha   90.00
_cell.angle_beta   90.00
_cell.angle_gamma   90.00
#
_symmetry.space_group_name_H-M   'P 1'
#
loop_
_entity.id
_entity.type
_entity.pdbx_description
1 polymer ?
#
loop_
_entity_poly.entity_id
_entity_poly.type
_entity_poly.pdbx_seq_one_letter_code
_entity_poly.pdbx_strand_id
1 'polypeptide(L)'
;MKRGREHEEQHAYKRHKYTSHEVAQHYNQRPEVGVVKRQESTIIRLRSFNNWVKSVLIQTYVNRPRQCVLDMGCGKGGDLLKWAKARIQHLVASDIAEVSLQQMQERYKSLRDRRFTAEFYPMDCYSELLEPKLQPHIQFDTVSMQFCLHYSFETEQKARTMLKNVTSRLRPGGHFIGTIPDANWIVKRLRQEPKGSFGFGNSIYNIQFENIKDDDEKQKVGFTKFGCKYMFHLVDAVDCPEYLVHWSTFEKLANEYGLELKYKENFHDFYVRALKEPDYARLLERIGVVGGDKAEMSMEEWETAGIYLAFAFEKKRK
;
A
#
# COMPACT_ATOMS: atom_id res chain seq x y z
N MET A 1 -35.98 0.67 29.65
CA MET A 1 -35.31 1.65 28.76
C MET A 1 -33.85 1.98 29.14
N LYS A 2 -33.30 1.55 30.29
CA LYS A 2 -31.90 1.85 30.67
C LYS A 2 -30.83 0.87 30.14
N ARG A 3 -31.14 -0.40 29.89
CA ARG A 3 -30.17 -1.42 29.42
C ARG A 3 -29.74 -1.31 27.94
N GLY A 4 -30.47 -0.55 27.11
CA GLY A 4 -30.14 -0.36 25.69
C GLY A 4 -29.07 0.71 25.44
N ARG A 5 -29.01 1.75 26.30
CA ARG A 5 -28.07 2.86 26.16
C ARG A 5 -26.65 2.51 26.62
N GLU A 6 -26.52 1.65 27.63
CA GLU A 6 -25.20 1.19 28.11
C GLU A 6 -24.48 0.27 27.10
N HIS A 7 -25.23 -0.50 26.30
CA HIS A 7 -24.65 -1.31 25.21
C HIS A 7 -24.21 -0.44 24.02
N GLU A 8 -24.97 0.59 23.65
CA GLU A 8 -24.57 1.55 22.61
C GLU A 8 -23.37 2.41 23.03
N GLU A 9 -23.31 2.82 24.30
CA GLU A 9 -22.15 3.55 24.84
C GLU A 9 -20.90 2.68 24.95
N GLN A 10 -21.02 1.39 25.31
CA GLN A 10 -19.88 0.47 25.31
C GLN A 10 -19.36 0.14 23.90
N HIS A 11 -20.23 0.10 22.88
CA HIS A 11 -19.83 -0.04 21.49
C HIS A 11 -19.22 1.25 20.91
N ALA A 12 -19.69 2.43 21.34
CA ALA A 12 -19.10 3.72 20.97
C ALA A 12 -17.73 3.95 21.64
N TYR A 13 -17.54 3.53 22.89
CA TYR A 13 -16.29 3.70 23.63
C TYR A 13 -15.15 2.82 23.09
N LYS A 14 -15.47 1.66 22.47
CA LYS A 14 -14.48 0.81 21.78
C LYS A 14 -13.99 1.35 20.45
N ARG A 15 -14.65 2.36 19.84
CA ARG A 15 -14.28 2.90 18.51
C ARG A 15 -13.13 3.90 18.52
N HIS A 16 -12.66 4.35 19.69
CA HIS A 16 -11.84 5.56 19.78
C HIS A 16 -10.32 5.41 19.93
N LYS A 17 -9.74 4.22 19.80
CA LYS A 17 -8.27 4.06 19.69
C LYS A 17 -7.90 2.91 18.77
N TYR A 18 -8.07 3.11 17.47
CA TYR A 18 -7.42 2.22 16.52
C TYR A 18 -5.93 2.53 16.46
N THR A 19 -5.08 1.55 16.74
CA THR A 19 -3.62 1.72 16.88
C THR A 19 -2.86 0.91 15.84
N SER A 20 -1.59 1.26 15.57
CA SER A 20 -0.70 0.44 14.71
C SER A 20 -0.71 -1.05 15.13
N HIS A 21 -0.94 -1.32 16.42
CA HIS A 21 -1.06 -2.66 16.99
C HIS A 21 -2.23 -3.47 16.40
N GLU A 22 -3.40 -2.87 16.17
CA GLU A 22 -4.55 -3.58 15.63
C GLU A 22 -4.39 -3.90 14.14
N VAL A 23 -3.76 -3.00 13.38
CA VAL A 23 -3.36 -3.28 11.98
C VAL A 23 -2.40 -4.46 11.95
N ALA A 24 -1.39 -4.46 12.82
CA ALA A 24 -0.45 -5.58 12.94
C ALA A 24 -1.15 -6.89 13.34
N GLN A 25 -2.07 -6.83 14.30
CA GLN A 25 -2.89 -7.99 14.71
C GLN A 25 -3.74 -8.51 13.56
N HIS A 26 -4.40 -7.65 12.78
CA HIS A 26 -5.17 -8.04 11.60
C HIS A 26 -4.31 -8.85 10.63
N TYR A 27 -3.10 -8.39 10.32
CA TYR A 27 -2.19 -9.12 9.43
C TYR A 27 -1.65 -10.41 10.04
N ASN A 28 -1.33 -10.42 11.34
CA ASN A 28 -0.85 -11.61 12.05
C ASN A 28 -1.91 -12.72 12.14
N GLN A 29 -3.18 -12.36 12.37
CA GLN A 29 -4.29 -13.32 12.53
C GLN A 29 -4.74 -13.94 11.20
N ARG A 30 -4.37 -13.34 10.08
CA ARG A 30 -4.78 -13.86 8.77
C ARG A 30 -4.07 -15.16 8.44
N PRO A 31 -4.79 -16.26 8.23
CA PRO A 31 -4.18 -17.56 7.96
C PRO A 31 -3.39 -17.51 6.65
N GLU A 32 -2.34 -18.32 6.56
CA GLU A 32 -1.70 -18.57 5.28
C GLU A 32 -2.62 -19.45 4.43
N VAL A 33 -3.32 -18.81 3.49
CA VAL A 33 -4.00 -19.53 2.41
C VAL A 33 -2.97 -19.85 1.33
N GLY A 34 -2.73 -21.16 1.12
CA GLY A 34 -1.85 -21.68 0.08
C GLY A 34 -2.30 -21.28 -1.33
N VAL A 35 -1.43 -21.50 -2.33
CA VAL A 35 -1.67 -21.05 -3.73
C VAL A 35 -3.00 -21.57 -4.29
N VAL A 36 -3.40 -22.80 -3.93
CA VAL A 36 -4.65 -23.42 -4.41
C VAL A 36 -5.89 -22.69 -3.87
N LYS A 37 -6.00 -22.50 -2.55
CA LYS A 37 -7.11 -21.74 -1.95
C LYS A 37 -7.15 -20.28 -2.38
N ARG A 38 -6.01 -19.70 -2.80
CA ARG A 38 -6.01 -18.35 -3.39
C ARG A 38 -6.71 -18.28 -4.74
N GLN A 39 -6.71 -19.37 -5.51
CA GLN A 39 -7.40 -19.43 -6.82
C GLN A 39 -8.92 -19.39 -6.68
N GLU A 40 -9.44 -19.71 -5.49
CA GLU A 40 -10.87 -19.68 -5.15
C GLU A 40 -11.34 -18.28 -4.71
N SER A 41 -10.43 -17.29 -4.59
CA SER A 41 -10.78 -15.95 -4.12
C SER A 41 -11.61 -15.19 -5.15
N THR A 42 -12.69 -14.56 -4.68
CA THR A 42 -13.60 -13.73 -5.49
C THR A 42 -12.87 -12.57 -6.20
N ILE A 43 -11.75 -12.12 -5.63
CA ILE A 43 -10.96 -10.98 -6.13
C ILE A 43 -9.63 -11.43 -6.78
N ILE A 44 -9.55 -12.68 -7.27
CA ILE A 44 -8.29 -13.22 -7.82
C ILE A 44 -7.74 -12.37 -8.97
N ARG A 45 -8.60 -11.79 -9.83
CA ARG A 45 -8.14 -10.97 -10.96
C ARG A 45 -7.63 -9.62 -10.50
N LEU A 46 -8.33 -8.97 -9.58
CA LEU A 46 -7.84 -7.75 -8.91
C LEU A 46 -6.47 -7.99 -8.26
N ARG A 47 -6.24 -9.13 -7.60
CA ARG A 47 -4.91 -9.47 -7.04
C ARG A 47 -3.85 -9.66 -8.11
N SER A 48 -4.18 -10.30 -9.23
CA SER A 48 -3.27 -10.44 -10.37
C SER A 48 -2.94 -9.07 -10.97
N PHE A 49 -3.92 -8.19 -11.12
CA PHE A 49 -3.73 -6.82 -11.59
C PHE A 49 -2.85 -6.00 -10.64
N ASN A 50 -3.11 -6.04 -9.33
CA ASN A 50 -2.26 -5.36 -8.35
C ASN A 50 -0.82 -5.90 -8.38
N ASN A 51 -0.63 -7.20 -8.57
CA ASN A 51 0.70 -7.78 -8.76
C ASN A 51 1.37 -7.33 -10.05
N TRP A 52 0.60 -7.17 -11.13
CA TRP A 52 1.09 -6.63 -12.40
C TRP A 52 1.59 -5.21 -12.26
N VAL A 53 0.77 -4.31 -11.69
CA VAL A 53 1.12 -2.91 -11.45
C VAL A 53 2.43 -2.83 -10.68
N LYS A 54 2.55 -3.60 -9.58
CA LYS A 54 3.79 -3.68 -8.80
C LYS A 54 4.98 -4.21 -9.62
N SER A 55 4.78 -5.24 -10.44
CA SER A 55 5.84 -5.77 -11.31
C SER A 55 6.33 -4.75 -12.31
N VAL A 56 5.43 -4.03 -12.97
CA VAL A 56 5.77 -2.98 -13.94
C VAL A 56 6.48 -1.82 -13.24
N LEU A 57 5.95 -1.35 -12.10
CA LEU A 57 6.55 -0.25 -11.32
C LEU A 57 7.96 -0.61 -10.84
N ILE A 58 8.14 -1.81 -10.26
CA ILE A 58 9.45 -2.29 -9.82
C ILE A 58 10.43 -2.42 -10.99
N GLN A 59 10.02 -3.00 -12.11
CA GLN A 59 10.91 -3.15 -13.27
C GLN A 59 11.31 -1.79 -13.87
N THR A 60 10.43 -0.80 -13.80
CA THR A 60 10.69 0.56 -14.32
C THR A 60 11.79 1.26 -13.51
N TYR A 61 11.73 1.18 -12.17
CA TYR A 61 12.63 1.94 -11.27
C TYR A 61 13.81 1.13 -10.71
N VAL A 62 13.71 -0.20 -10.68
CA VAL A 62 14.79 -1.14 -10.35
C VAL A 62 15.33 -1.75 -11.66
N ASN A 63 15.79 -0.86 -12.53
CA ASN A 63 16.19 -1.19 -13.91
C ASN A 63 17.68 -1.50 -14.08
N ARG A 64 18.46 -1.51 -12.99
CA ARG A 64 19.87 -1.91 -12.98
C ARG A 64 20.07 -3.08 -12.03
N PRO A 65 20.90 -4.08 -12.40
CA PRO A 65 21.20 -5.19 -11.50
C PRO A 65 21.98 -4.69 -10.29
N ARG A 66 21.98 -5.49 -9.23
CA ARG A 66 22.74 -5.29 -7.99
C ARG A 66 22.35 -4.05 -7.17
N GLN A 67 21.13 -3.55 -7.32
CA GLN A 67 20.60 -2.52 -6.42
C GLN A 67 20.40 -3.05 -4.99
N CYS A 68 20.55 -2.19 -4.00
CA CYS A 68 20.12 -2.42 -2.63
C CYS A 68 18.73 -1.81 -2.42
N VAL A 69 17.78 -2.61 -1.93
CA VAL A 69 16.36 -2.23 -1.84
C VAL A 69 15.90 -2.27 -0.38
N LEU A 70 15.15 -1.25 0.02
CA LEU A 70 14.34 -1.26 1.25
C LEU A 70 12.86 -1.51 0.88
N ASP A 71 12.25 -2.55 1.43
CA ASP A 71 10.83 -2.91 1.25
C ASP A 71 10.10 -2.71 2.59
N MET A 72 9.41 -1.57 2.72
CA MET A 72 8.69 -1.17 3.94
C MET A 72 7.22 -1.59 3.85
N GLY A 73 6.72 -2.27 4.88
CA GLY A 73 5.41 -2.92 4.83
C GLY A 73 5.43 -4.14 3.91
N CYS A 74 6.51 -4.91 3.97
CA CYS A 74 6.77 -6.05 3.08
C CYS A 74 5.78 -7.22 3.27
N GLY A 75 5.04 -7.23 4.38
CA GLY A 75 4.08 -8.25 4.76
C GLY A 75 4.65 -9.65 4.66
N LYS A 76 3.90 -10.54 4.01
CA LYS A 76 4.26 -11.96 3.84
C LYS A 76 5.22 -12.21 2.66
N GLY A 77 5.92 -11.19 2.16
CA GLY A 77 6.90 -11.33 1.08
C GLY A 77 6.31 -11.56 -0.31
N GLY A 78 5.17 -10.93 -0.64
CA GLY A 78 4.53 -11.07 -1.96
C GLY A 78 5.37 -10.54 -3.14
N ASP A 79 6.38 -9.73 -2.85
CA ASP A 79 7.25 -9.09 -3.83
C ASP A 79 8.65 -9.74 -3.96
N LEU A 80 8.94 -10.79 -3.16
CA LEU A 80 10.22 -11.53 -3.22
C LEU A 80 10.58 -12.01 -4.63
N LEU A 81 9.62 -12.56 -5.38
CA LEU A 81 9.85 -13.00 -6.76
C LEU A 81 10.11 -11.83 -7.72
N LYS A 82 9.57 -10.65 -7.42
CA LYS A 82 9.80 -9.43 -8.21
C LYS A 82 11.23 -8.92 -7.98
N TRP A 83 11.67 -8.90 -6.71
CA TRP A 83 13.04 -8.59 -6.33
C TRP A 83 14.07 -9.55 -6.95
N ALA A 84 13.80 -10.86 -6.92
CA ALA A 84 14.63 -11.86 -7.58
C ALA A 84 14.78 -11.61 -9.08
N LYS A 85 13.65 -11.36 -9.78
CA LYS A 85 13.64 -11.06 -11.22
C LYS A 85 14.37 -9.77 -11.57
N ALA A 86 14.30 -8.75 -10.71
CA ALA A 86 15.03 -7.50 -10.85
C ALA A 86 16.54 -7.65 -10.57
N ARG A 87 17.00 -8.83 -10.11
CA ARG A 87 18.41 -9.15 -9.84
C ARG A 87 19.07 -8.13 -8.91
N ILE A 88 18.36 -7.76 -7.85
CA ILE A 88 18.90 -6.90 -6.78
C ILE A 88 20.09 -7.58 -6.10
N GLN A 89 20.91 -6.82 -5.37
CA GLN A 89 22.02 -7.36 -4.58
C GLN A 89 21.58 -7.70 -3.15
N HIS A 90 20.81 -6.80 -2.54
CA HIS A 90 20.47 -6.88 -1.13
C HIS A 90 19.06 -6.33 -0.88
N LEU A 91 18.31 -6.99 0.00
CA LEU A 91 16.98 -6.60 0.43
C LEU A 91 16.95 -6.36 1.93
N VAL A 92 16.51 -5.17 2.33
CA VAL A 92 16.11 -4.88 3.71
C VAL A 92 14.59 -4.88 3.73
N ALA A 93 14.00 -5.78 4.51
CA ALA A 93 12.55 -5.93 4.61
C ALA A 93 12.08 -5.56 6.00
N SER A 94 11.06 -4.71 6.11
CA SER A 94 10.49 -4.34 7.39
C SER A 94 8.96 -4.38 7.38
N ASP A 95 8.38 -4.85 8.47
CA ASP A 95 6.95 -4.88 8.69
C ASP A 95 6.65 -4.82 10.20
N ILE A 96 5.50 -4.28 10.56
CA ILE A 96 5.05 -4.24 11.96
C ILE A 96 4.55 -5.62 12.43
N ALA A 97 4.08 -6.45 11.51
CA ALA A 97 3.52 -7.76 11.78
C ALA A 97 4.61 -8.83 11.76
N GLU A 98 5.20 -9.13 12.92
CA GLU A 98 6.30 -10.09 13.07
C GLU A 98 5.99 -11.48 12.45
N VAL A 99 4.76 -11.99 12.58
CA VAL A 99 4.36 -13.27 11.98
C VAL A 99 4.40 -13.21 10.46
N SER A 100 4.00 -12.09 9.86
CA SER A 100 4.10 -11.90 8.41
C SER A 100 5.55 -11.91 7.94
N LEU A 101 6.44 -11.30 8.73
CA LEU A 101 7.87 -11.27 8.45
C LEU A 101 8.52 -12.66 8.59
N GLN A 102 8.13 -13.45 9.59
CA GLN A 102 8.55 -14.85 9.72
C GLN A 102 8.14 -15.68 8.48
N GLN A 103 6.90 -15.53 8.00
CA GLN A 103 6.44 -16.17 6.76
C GLN A 103 7.24 -15.70 5.53
N MET A 104 7.59 -14.41 5.46
CA MET A 104 8.47 -13.90 4.41
C MET A 104 9.85 -14.55 4.47
N GLN A 105 10.44 -14.73 5.65
CA GLN A 105 11.73 -15.39 5.83
C GLN A 105 11.71 -16.84 5.32
N GLU A 106 10.64 -17.59 5.57
CA GLU A 106 10.45 -18.96 5.06
C GLU A 106 10.33 -18.99 3.53
N ARG A 107 9.56 -18.06 2.96
CA ARG A 107 9.45 -17.90 1.49
C ARG A 107 10.76 -17.51 0.84
N TYR A 108 11.55 -16.67 1.51
CA TYR A 108 12.87 -16.30 1.05
C TYR A 108 13.86 -17.47 1.12
N LYS A 109 13.82 -18.28 2.18
CA LYS A 109 14.63 -19.51 2.31
C LYS A 109 14.31 -20.55 1.25
N SER A 110 13.05 -20.66 0.85
CA SER A 110 12.57 -21.61 -0.19
C SER A 110 12.66 -21.07 -1.63
N LEU A 111 13.17 -19.84 -1.82
CA LEU A 111 13.28 -19.23 -3.13
C LEU A 111 14.32 -19.95 -4.00
N ARG A 112 13.89 -20.49 -5.15
CA ARG A 112 14.78 -21.19 -6.09
C ARG A 112 15.91 -20.30 -6.61
N ASP A 113 15.58 -19.06 -6.96
CA ASP A 113 16.52 -18.07 -7.50
C ASP A 113 16.91 -17.03 -6.43
N ARG A 114 17.67 -17.47 -5.44
CA ARG A 114 18.13 -16.64 -4.32
C ARG A 114 19.53 -16.07 -4.58
N ARG A 115 19.62 -15.13 -5.53
CA ARG A 115 20.87 -14.43 -5.90
C ARG A 115 21.13 -13.13 -5.13
N PHE A 116 20.24 -12.75 -4.23
CA PHE A 116 20.37 -11.59 -3.36
C PHE A 116 20.40 -12.02 -1.90
N THR A 117 21.00 -11.20 -1.03
CA THR A 117 20.95 -11.38 0.44
C THR A 117 19.77 -10.59 1.03
N ALA A 118 19.27 -10.98 2.20
CA ALA A 118 18.16 -10.28 2.84
C ALA A 118 18.31 -10.19 4.36
N GLU A 119 17.88 -9.06 4.93
CA GLU A 119 17.70 -8.84 6.37
C GLU A 119 16.28 -8.36 6.68
N PHE A 120 15.78 -8.69 7.88
CA PHE A 120 14.37 -8.59 8.24
C PHE A 120 14.21 -7.87 9.59
N TYR A 121 13.41 -6.81 9.63
CA TYR A 121 13.21 -5.99 10.82
C TYR A 121 11.72 -5.90 11.21
N PRO A 122 11.29 -6.59 12.29
CA PRO A 122 9.94 -6.44 12.83
C PRO A 122 9.86 -5.12 13.61
N MET A 123 9.26 -4.08 13.02
CA MET A 123 9.19 -2.75 13.62
C MET A 123 8.09 -1.89 13.02
N ASP A 124 7.62 -0.91 13.80
CA ASP A 124 6.74 0.14 13.28
C ASP A 124 7.57 1.20 12.56
N CYS A 125 7.69 1.09 11.23
CA CYS A 125 8.36 2.07 10.37
C CYS A 125 7.79 3.49 10.42
N TYR A 126 6.67 3.72 11.11
CA TYR A 126 6.04 5.03 11.26
C TYR A 126 6.30 5.65 12.63
N SER A 127 6.79 4.86 13.60
CA SER A 127 7.04 5.30 14.97
C SER A 127 8.50 5.11 15.39
N GLU A 128 9.25 4.25 14.71
CA GLU A 128 10.64 3.91 15.00
C GLU A 128 11.56 4.25 13.81
N LEU A 129 12.82 4.60 14.10
CA LEU A 129 13.84 4.82 13.06
C LEU A 129 14.57 3.52 12.73
N LEU A 130 14.68 3.19 11.44
CA LEU A 130 15.38 2.03 10.93
C LEU A 130 16.90 2.25 10.94
N GLU A 131 17.34 3.49 10.67
CA GLU A 131 18.75 3.84 10.47
C GLU A 131 19.70 3.35 11.59
N PRO A 132 19.37 3.48 12.90
CA PRO A 132 20.24 2.98 13.97
C PRO A 132 20.36 1.45 14.02
N LYS A 133 19.45 0.71 13.38
CA LYS A 133 19.42 -0.77 13.36
C LYS A 133 20.19 -1.35 12.15
N LEU A 134 20.59 -0.51 11.20
CA LEU A 134 21.30 -0.91 9.99
C LEU A 134 22.81 -0.89 10.19
N GLN A 135 23.50 -1.76 9.45
CA GLN A 135 24.95 -1.67 9.35
C GLN A 135 25.36 -0.34 8.68
N PRO A 136 26.45 0.31 9.11
CA PRO A 136 26.80 1.67 8.64
C PRO A 136 26.99 1.82 7.13
N HIS A 137 27.38 0.73 6.45
CA HIS A 137 27.64 0.70 5.01
C HIS A 137 26.37 0.50 4.16
N ILE A 138 25.23 0.17 4.76
CA ILE A 138 23.98 -0.04 4.04
C ILE A 138 23.45 1.31 3.52
N GLN A 139 23.21 1.34 2.22
CA GLN A 139 22.62 2.45 1.48
C GLN A 139 21.65 1.83 0.46
N PHE A 140 20.55 2.51 0.18
CA PHE A 140 19.51 2.07 -0.71
C PHE A 140 19.59 2.80 -2.04
N ASP A 141 19.41 2.07 -3.12
CA ASP A 141 19.17 2.62 -4.46
C ASP A 141 17.66 2.80 -4.70
N THR A 142 16.83 1.97 -4.08
CA THR A 142 15.36 2.06 -4.15
C THR A 142 14.72 1.76 -2.79
N VAL A 143 13.73 2.57 -2.41
CA VAL A 143 12.79 2.28 -1.32
C VAL A 143 11.41 2.02 -1.91
N SER A 144 10.74 0.97 -1.45
CA SER A 144 9.42 0.52 -1.92
C SER A 144 8.42 0.51 -0.76
N MET A 145 7.24 1.09 -1.00
CA MET A 145 6.08 1.06 -0.09
C MET A 145 4.81 0.70 -0.86
N GLN A 146 4.44 -0.57 -0.85
CA GLN A 146 3.30 -1.07 -1.62
C GLN A 146 2.09 -1.25 -0.72
N PHE A 147 1.04 -0.44 -0.92
CA PHE A 147 -0.21 -0.49 -0.16
C PHE A 147 -0.04 -0.36 1.37
N CYS A 148 0.92 0.42 1.84
CA CYS A 148 1.19 0.57 3.27
C CYS A 148 1.35 2.02 3.74
N LEU A 149 1.70 2.95 2.86
CA LEU A 149 2.05 4.33 3.25
C LEU A 149 0.90 5.08 3.93
N HIS A 150 -0.34 4.85 3.50
CA HIS A 150 -1.54 5.52 4.03
C HIS A 150 -1.74 5.28 5.54
N TYR A 151 -1.23 4.18 6.10
CA TYR A 151 -1.25 3.98 7.56
C TYR A 151 -0.41 5.04 8.32
N SER A 152 0.61 5.64 7.70
CA SER A 152 1.41 6.69 8.32
C SER A 152 0.69 8.03 8.42
N PHE A 153 -0.41 8.23 7.66
CA PHE A 153 -1.16 9.49 7.61
C PHE A 153 -2.13 9.69 8.79
N GLU A 154 -2.08 8.81 9.79
CA GLU A 154 -2.75 9.02 11.07
C GLU A 154 -2.33 10.35 11.73
N THR A 155 -1.04 10.65 11.73
CA THR A 155 -0.50 11.92 12.25
C THR A 155 0.64 12.42 11.37
N GLU A 156 0.88 13.74 11.40
CA GLU A 156 2.04 14.32 10.72
C GLU A 156 3.37 13.74 11.23
N GLN A 157 3.47 13.49 12.55
CA GLN A 157 4.66 12.90 13.16
C GLN A 157 4.99 11.53 12.56
N LYS A 158 3.98 10.68 12.38
CA LYS A 158 4.15 9.35 11.76
C LYS A 158 4.58 9.46 10.30
N ALA A 159 3.94 10.32 9.51
CA ALA A 159 4.32 10.59 8.13
C ALA A 159 5.78 11.12 8.02
N ARG A 160 6.21 11.97 8.95
CA ARG A 160 7.58 12.48 9.02
C ARG A 160 8.60 11.42 9.42
N THR A 161 8.28 10.54 10.37
CA THR A 161 9.15 9.40 10.71
C THR A 161 9.26 8.43 9.54
N MET A 162 8.17 8.14 8.85
CA MET A 162 8.15 7.35 7.62
C MET A 162 9.10 7.95 6.57
N LEU A 163 8.99 9.25 6.29
CA LEU A 163 9.89 9.94 5.33
C LEU A 163 11.35 9.95 5.78
N LYS A 164 11.64 10.03 7.10
CA LYS A 164 13.00 9.84 7.63
C LYS A 164 13.54 8.45 7.28
N ASN A 165 12.74 7.40 7.48
CA ASN A 165 13.13 6.02 7.13
C ASN A 165 13.33 5.84 5.63
N VAL A 166 12.47 6.44 4.80
CA VAL A 166 12.62 6.42 3.34
C VAL A 166 13.92 7.11 2.90
N THR A 167 14.32 8.21 3.54
CA THR A 167 15.33 9.11 2.96
C THR A 167 16.69 9.13 3.64
N SER A 168 16.83 8.59 4.85
CA SER A 168 18.08 8.64 5.62
C SER A 168 19.23 7.89 4.97
N ARG A 169 18.93 6.77 4.31
CA ARG A 169 19.90 5.90 3.62
C ARG A 169 19.62 5.76 2.12
N LEU A 170 18.72 6.56 1.57
CA LEU A 170 18.47 6.59 0.13
C LEU A 170 19.52 7.45 -0.56
N ARG A 171 20.25 6.85 -1.51
CA ARG A 171 21.29 7.54 -2.26
C ARG A 171 20.72 8.70 -3.08
N PRO A 172 21.49 9.77 -3.32
CA PRO A 172 21.14 10.75 -4.33
C PRO A 172 20.92 10.09 -5.70
N GLY A 173 19.81 10.43 -6.37
CA GLY A 173 19.34 9.77 -7.59
C GLY A 173 18.66 8.42 -7.37
N GLY A 174 18.53 7.96 -6.12
CA GLY A 174 17.75 6.76 -5.78
C GLY A 174 16.24 7.04 -5.78
N HIS A 175 15.44 5.98 -5.91
CA HIS A 175 14.00 6.10 -6.09
C HIS A 175 13.21 5.73 -4.83
N PHE A 176 12.11 6.43 -4.61
CA PHE A 176 11.07 6.03 -3.67
C PHE A 176 9.79 5.75 -4.44
N ILE A 177 9.37 4.47 -4.48
CA ILE A 177 8.23 4.00 -5.26
C ILE A 177 7.14 3.44 -4.36
N GLY A 178 5.89 3.53 -4.79
CA GLY A 178 4.81 2.95 -4.01
C GLY A 178 3.45 2.98 -4.68
N THR A 179 2.50 2.35 -4.01
CA THR A 179 1.07 2.36 -4.36
C THR A 179 0.24 2.72 -3.14
N ILE A 180 -0.73 3.60 -3.32
CA ILE A 180 -1.61 4.09 -2.24
C ILE A 180 -3.03 4.33 -2.75
N PRO A 181 -4.03 4.34 -1.85
CA PRO A 181 -5.34 4.88 -2.16
C PRO A 181 -5.25 6.33 -2.66
N ASP A 182 -5.93 6.61 -3.76
CA ASP A 182 -6.06 7.91 -4.39
C ASP A 182 -7.17 8.72 -3.69
N ALA A 183 -6.75 9.67 -2.86
CA ALA A 183 -7.67 10.53 -2.13
C ALA A 183 -8.62 11.31 -3.04
N ASN A 184 -8.18 11.72 -4.24
CA ASN A 184 -9.05 12.47 -5.15
C ASN A 184 -10.16 11.58 -5.69
N TRP A 185 -9.84 10.34 -6.04
CA TRP A 185 -10.82 9.35 -6.50
C TRP A 185 -11.84 9.05 -5.38
N ILE A 186 -11.34 8.73 -4.17
CA ILE A 186 -12.18 8.39 -3.01
C ILE A 186 -13.13 9.54 -2.64
N VAL A 187 -12.60 10.76 -2.52
CA VAL A 187 -13.42 11.93 -2.12
C VAL A 187 -14.42 12.28 -3.21
N LYS A 188 -14.04 12.18 -4.50
CA LYS A 188 -14.96 12.41 -5.62
C LYS A 188 -16.11 11.39 -5.59
N ARG A 189 -15.81 10.11 -5.37
CA ARG A 189 -16.80 9.03 -5.29
C ARG A 189 -17.73 9.20 -4.08
N LEU A 190 -17.19 9.55 -2.91
CA LEU A 190 -17.96 9.81 -1.70
C LEU A 190 -18.92 11.00 -1.86
N ARG A 191 -18.51 12.06 -2.56
CA ARG A 191 -19.36 13.24 -2.79
C ARG A 191 -20.56 12.97 -3.70
N GLN A 192 -20.58 11.85 -4.41
CA GLN A 192 -21.73 11.41 -5.19
C GLN A 192 -22.78 10.68 -4.34
N GLU A 193 -22.43 10.29 -3.11
CA GLU A 193 -23.36 9.61 -2.22
C GLU A 193 -24.41 10.58 -1.66
N PRO A 194 -25.64 10.10 -1.40
CA PRO A 194 -26.70 10.92 -0.83
C PRO A 194 -26.32 11.62 0.47
N LYS A 195 -27.10 12.65 0.83
CA LYS A 195 -26.98 13.30 2.14
C LYS A 195 -27.13 12.26 3.26
N GLY A 196 -26.26 12.33 4.27
CA GLY A 196 -26.23 11.40 5.39
C GLY A 196 -25.51 10.08 5.11
N SER A 197 -25.05 9.84 3.88
CA SER A 197 -24.21 8.68 3.55
C SER A 197 -22.74 9.07 3.56
N PHE A 198 -21.94 8.37 4.37
CA PHE A 198 -20.50 8.61 4.55
C PHE A 198 -19.64 7.42 4.16
N GLY A 199 -20.22 6.50 3.39
CA GLY A 199 -19.53 5.34 2.86
C GLY A 199 -20.07 4.94 1.51
N PHE A 200 -19.29 4.17 0.78
CA PHE A 200 -19.62 3.65 -0.53
C PHE A 200 -18.86 2.35 -0.79
N GLY A 201 -19.29 1.58 -1.77
CA GLY A 201 -18.67 0.31 -2.10
C GLY A 201 -19.49 -0.44 -3.14
N ASN A 202 -19.08 -1.68 -3.37
CA ASN A 202 -19.77 -2.65 -4.22
C ASN A 202 -19.72 -4.03 -3.54
N SER A 203 -19.97 -5.12 -4.27
CA SER A 203 -20.01 -6.45 -3.64
C SER A 203 -18.66 -6.93 -3.07
N ILE A 204 -17.54 -6.35 -3.52
CA ILE A 204 -16.19 -6.79 -3.13
C ILE A 204 -15.46 -5.82 -2.19
N TYR A 205 -15.82 -4.53 -2.16
CA TYR A 205 -15.19 -3.55 -1.26
C TYR A 205 -16.18 -2.59 -0.61
N ASN A 206 -15.79 -2.03 0.53
CA ASN A 206 -16.50 -0.94 1.20
C ASN A 206 -15.51 0.04 1.83
N ILE A 207 -15.77 1.34 1.66
CA ILE A 207 -15.12 2.44 2.37
C ILE A 207 -16.16 3.12 3.24
N GLN A 208 -15.90 3.25 4.53
CA GLN A 208 -16.77 3.95 5.48
C GLN A 208 -15.98 4.98 6.29
N PHE A 209 -16.29 6.26 6.13
CA PHE A 209 -15.66 7.34 6.89
C PHE A 209 -16.25 7.48 8.29
N GLU A 210 -15.40 7.86 9.25
CA GLU A 210 -15.81 8.12 10.64
C GLU A 210 -16.07 9.61 10.92
N ASN A 211 -15.23 10.49 10.39
CA ASN A 211 -15.19 11.91 10.79
C ASN A 211 -15.69 12.88 9.70
N ILE A 212 -16.41 12.37 8.69
CA ILE A 212 -16.99 13.17 7.61
C ILE A 212 -18.45 13.48 7.93
N LYS A 213 -18.86 14.72 7.63
CA LYS A 213 -20.23 15.21 7.82
C LYS A 213 -20.68 16.03 6.62
N ASP A 214 -21.98 16.24 6.50
CA ASP A 214 -22.54 17.24 5.60
C ASP A 214 -22.52 18.62 6.29
N ASP A 215 -22.16 19.67 5.56
CA ASP A 215 -22.37 21.05 5.99
C ASP A 215 -23.77 21.58 5.59
N ASP A 216 -24.03 22.85 5.88
CA ASP A 216 -25.32 23.52 5.61
C ASP A 216 -25.63 23.60 4.10
N GLU A 217 -24.59 23.63 3.26
CA GLU A 217 -24.68 23.61 1.79
C GLU A 217 -24.71 22.18 1.22
N LYS A 218 -24.85 21.17 2.08
CA LYS A 218 -24.88 19.74 1.74
C LYS A 218 -23.58 19.24 1.10
N GLN A 219 -22.46 19.90 1.34
CA GLN A 219 -21.14 19.44 0.94
C GLN A 219 -20.56 18.52 2.01
N LYS A 220 -19.86 17.47 1.57
CA LYS A 220 -19.08 16.62 2.47
C LYS A 220 -17.84 17.39 2.95
N VAL A 221 -17.73 17.58 4.27
CA VAL A 221 -16.63 18.29 4.95
C VAL A 221 -16.00 17.42 6.04
N GLY A 222 -14.84 17.84 6.55
CA GLY A 222 -14.08 17.10 7.57
C GLY A 222 -12.85 16.34 7.03
N PHE A 223 -12.51 16.53 5.76
CA PHE A 223 -11.29 15.99 5.16
C PHE A 223 -10.04 16.73 5.68
N THR A 224 -9.46 16.22 6.78
CA THR A 224 -8.22 16.75 7.36
C THR A 224 -6.98 16.23 6.62
N LYS A 225 -5.87 16.98 6.68
CA LYS A 225 -4.60 16.59 6.05
C LYS A 225 -3.98 15.31 6.64
N PHE A 226 -4.22 15.08 7.92
CA PHE A 226 -3.82 13.90 8.69
C PHE A 226 -4.99 13.45 9.56
N GLY A 227 -5.04 12.16 9.90
CA GLY A 227 -6.06 11.61 10.78
C GLY A 227 -7.46 11.49 10.14
N CYS A 228 -7.58 11.73 8.83
CA CYS A 228 -8.82 11.53 8.09
C CYS A 228 -9.05 10.03 7.88
N LYS A 229 -9.67 9.41 8.89
CA LYS A 229 -9.81 7.95 9.01
C LYS A 229 -11.04 7.42 8.28
N TYR A 230 -10.88 6.28 7.63
CA TYR A 230 -11.96 5.46 7.10
C TYR A 230 -11.68 3.98 7.35
N MET A 231 -12.73 3.19 7.49
CA MET A 231 -12.63 1.73 7.47
C MET A 231 -12.63 1.27 6.02
N PHE A 232 -11.64 0.44 5.66
CA PHE A 232 -11.57 -0.20 4.35
C PHE A 232 -11.76 -1.70 4.50
N HIS A 233 -12.79 -2.21 3.81
CA HIS A 233 -13.06 -3.63 3.68
C HIS A 233 -12.87 -4.03 2.22
N LEU A 234 -12.12 -5.10 1.99
CA LEU A 234 -11.98 -5.76 0.70
C LEU A 234 -12.04 -7.27 0.94
N VAL A 235 -13.01 -7.92 0.31
CA VAL A 235 -13.28 -9.36 0.46
C VAL A 235 -11.99 -10.15 0.25
N ASP A 236 -11.74 -11.13 1.14
CA ASP A 236 -10.52 -11.94 1.19
C ASP A 236 -9.19 -11.19 1.36
N ALA A 237 -9.13 -9.86 1.34
CA ALA A 237 -7.86 -9.10 1.33
C ALA A 237 -7.57 -8.23 2.54
N VAL A 238 -8.50 -7.43 3.04
CA VAL A 238 -8.23 -6.53 4.16
C VAL A 238 -9.53 -6.07 4.81
N ASP A 239 -9.49 -5.83 6.12
CA ASP A 239 -10.58 -5.22 6.87
C ASP A 239 -9.96 -4.42 8.03
N CYS A 240 -9.55 -3.18 7.76
CA CYS A 240 -8.77 -2.38 8.69
C CYS A 240 -9.01 -0.87 8.52
N PRO A 241 -8.70 -0.07 9.55
CA PRO A 241 -8.68 1.38 9.42
C PRO A 241 -7.51 1.85 8.53
N GLU A 242 -7.80 2.77 7.62
CA GLU A 242 -6.84 3.48 6.79
C GLU A 242 -7.01 4.99 6.96
N TYR A 243 -6.05 5.78 6.45
CA TYR A 243 -6.09 7.23 6.51
C TYR A 243 -5.91 7.83 5.13
N LEU A 244 -6.76 8.81 4.82
CA LEU A 244 -6.75 9.51 3.55
C LEU A 244 -5.42 10.27 3.37
N VAL A 245 -4.73 9.99 2.26
CA VAL A 245 -3.47 10.66 1.93
C VAL A 245 -3.76 11.88 1.08
N HIS A 246 -3.82 13.06 1.71
CA HIS A 246 -3.93 14.31 0.95
C HIS A 246 -2.65 14.55 0.13
N TRP A 247 -2.73 14.26 -1.17
CA TRP A 247 -1.55 14.17 -2.05
C TRP A 247 -0.66 15.41 -2.02
N SER A 248 -1.22 16.62 -2.13
CA SER A 248 -0.42 17.85 -2.13
C SER A 248 0.32 18.06 -0.80
N THR A 249 -0.22 17.56 0.31
CA THR A 249 0.49 17.56 1.60
C THR A 249 1.60 16.53 1.61
N PHE A 250 1.34 15.30 1.12
CA PHE A 250 2.36 14.27 1.00
C PHE A 250 3.54 14.72 0.12
N GLU A 251 3.25 15.26 -1.07
CA GLU A 251 4.26 15.74 -2.01
C GLU A 251 5.10 16.88 -1.42
N LYS A 252 4.45 17.84 -0.74
CA LYS A 252 5.16 18.91 -0.03
C LYS A 252 6.10 18.34 1.04
N LEU A 253 5.61 17.42 1.88
CA LEU A 253 6.45 16.77 2.88
C LEU A 253 7.60 16.01 2.23
N ALA A 254 7.36 15.20 1.20
CA ALA A 254 8.40 14.47 0.49
C ALA A 254 9.51 15.42 -0.02
N ASN A 255 9.13 16.58 -0.57
CA ASN A 255 10.05 17.61 -1.02
C ASN A 255 10.91 18.21 0.11
N GLU A 256 10.35 18.40 1.32
CA GLU A 256 11.12 18.81 2.51
C GLU A 256 12.24 17.80 2.86
N TYR A 257 12.05 16.52 2.53
CA TYR A 257 13.04 15.45 2.68
C TYR A 257 13.90 15.24 1.42
N GLY A 258 13.85 16.16 0.47
CA GLY A 258 14.66 16.13 -0.76
C GLY A 258 14.20 15.07 -1.77
N LEU A 259 12.92 14.68 -1.75
CA LEU A 259 12.32 13.82 -2.77
C LEU A 259 11.58 14.69 -3.80
N GLU A 260 11.84 14.48 -5.07
CA GLU A 260 11.19 15.16 -6.18
C GLU A 260 10.25 14.18 -6.89
N LEU A 261 8.99 14.59 -7.12
CA LEU A 261 8.01 13.76 -7.81
C LEU A 261 8.44 13.54 -9.26
N LYS A 262 8.52 12.28 -9.70
CA LYS A 262 8.78 11.91 -11.09
C LYS A 262 7.58 11.28 -11.77
N TYR A 263 6.71 10.64 -11.00
CA TYR A 263 5.60 9.87 -11.52
C TYR A 263 4.46 9.77 -10.51
N LYS A 264 3.24 9.94 -10.99
CA LYS A 264 2.00 9.71 -10.25
C LYS A 264 0.87 9.47 -11.23
N GLU A 265 0.28 8.29 -11.21
CA GLU A 265 -0.88 7.95 -12.04
C GLU A 265 -1.86 7.08 -11.26
N ASN A 266 -3.15 7.33 -11.47
CA ASN A 266 -4.18 6.38 -11.05
C ASN A 266 -3.99 5.04 -11.78
N PHE A 267 -4.40 3.93 -11.17
CA PHE A 267 -4.23 2.60 -11.76
C PHE A 267 -4.89 2.44 -13.14
N HIS A 268 -5.99 3.15 -13.42
CA HIS A 268 -6.62 3.13 -14.75
C HIS A 268 -5.72 3.79 -15.81
N ASP A 269 -5.14 4.95 -15.50
CA ASP A 269 -4.20 5.64 -16.39
C ASP A 269 -2.88 4.87 -16.53
N PHE A 270 -2.38 4.33 -15.42
CA PHE A 270 -1.21 3.44 -15.37
C PHE A 270 -1.38 2.28 -16.35
N TYR A 271 -2.55 1.62 -16.31
CA TYR A 271 -2.87 0.50 -17.16
C TYR A 271 -2.79 0.88 -18.64
N VAL A 272 -3.50 1.94 -19.05
CA VAL A 272 -3.52 2.41 -20.44
C VAL A 272 -2.12 2.78 -20.92
N ARG A 273 -1.31 3.45 -20.08
CA ARG A 273 0.07 3.80 -20.42
C ARG A 273 0.95 2.56 -20.54
N ALA A 274 0.93 1.67 -19.55
CA ALA A 274 1.82 0.51 -19.50
C ALA A 274 1.52 -0.51 -20.61
N LEU A 275 0.28 -0.59 -21.11
CA LEU A 275 -0.06 -1.43 -22.26
C LEU A 275 0.62 -1.00 -23.57
N LYS A 276 1.12 0.23 -23.67
CA LYS A 276 1.90 0.68 -24.83
C LYS A 276 3.25 -0.04 -24.94
N GLU A 277 3.75 -0.62 -23.85
CA GLU A 277 4.96 -1.42 -23.81
C GLU A 277 4.64 -2.91 -24.04
N PRO A 278 5.09 -3.54 -25.15
CA PRO A 278 4.71 -4.91 -25.51
C PRO A 278 5.07 -5.95 -24.44
N ASP A 279 6.15 -5.75 -23.69
CA ASP A 279 6.56 -6.65 -22.62
C ASP A 279 5.59 -6.64 -21.43
N TYR A 280 5.03 -5.47 -21.10
CA TYR A 280 4.06 -5.33 -20.02
C TYR A 280 2.69 -5.87 -20.41
N ALA A 281 2.27 -5.67 -21.66
CA ALA A 281 1.06 -6.28 -22.22
C ALA A 281 1.15 -7.82 -22.17
N ARG A 282 2.25 -8.41 -22.67
CA ARG A 282 2.48 -9.87 -22.61
C ARG A 282 2.58 -10.41 -21.18
N LEU A 283 3.07 -9.62 -20.24
CA LEU A 283 3.07 -10.00 -18.82
C LEU A 283 1.64 -10.06 -18.28
N LEU A 284 0.79 -9.09 -18.63
CA LEU A 284 -0.59 -8.99 -18.18
C LEU A 284 -1.46 -10.16 -18.66
N GLU A 285 -1.30 -10.56 -19.93
CA GLU A 285 -1.96 -11.74 -20.50
C GLU A 285 -1.54 -13.02 -19.75
N ARG A 286 -0.24 -13.19 -19.50
CA ARG A 286 0.31 -14.39 -18.85
C ARG A 286 -0.16 -14.59 -17.42
N ILE A 287 -0.35 -13.50 -16.68
CA ILE A 287 -0.89 -13.53 -15.31
C ILE A 287 -2.43 -13.56 -15.29
N GLY A 288 -3.06 -13.56 -16.46
CA GLY A 288 -4.48 -13.80 -16.67
C GLY A 288 -5.36 -12.66 -16.17
N VAL A 289 -4.99 -11.41 -16.46
CA VAL A 289 -5.80 -10.23 -16.10
C VAL A 289 -6.65 -9.75 -17.28
N VAL A 290 -6.12 -9.85 -18.51
CA VAL A 290 -6.82 -9.52 -19.77
C VAL A 290 -6.47 -10.59 -20.81
N GLY A 291 -7.47 -11.06 -21.58
CA GLY A 291 -7.28 -11.97 -22.71
C GLY A 291 -7.01 -13.46 -22.37
N GLY A 292 -7.40 -14.34 -23.30
CA GLY A 292 -7.30 -15.81 -23.22
C GLY A 292 -8.64 -16.52 -22.93
N ASP A 293 -8.63 -17.84 -22.69
CA ASP A 293 -9.82 -18.64 -22.31
C ASP A 293 -10.35 -18.34 -20.88
N LYS A 294 -9.87 -17.26 -20.25
CA LYS A 294 -10.12 -16.92 -18.85
C LYS A 294 -10.93 -15.64 -18.75
N ALA A 295 -11.88 -15.61 -17.82
CA ALA A 295 -12.70 -14.42 -17.55
C ALA A 295 -11.83 -13.20 -17.17
N GLU A 296 -12.15 -12.07 -17.80
CA GLU A 296 -11.56 -10.74 -17.55
C GLU A 296 -11.93 -10.20 -16.17
N MET A 297 -11.30 -9.09 -15.76
CA MET A 297 -11.71 -8.38 -14.54
C MET A 297 -13.17 -7.94 -14.64
N SER A 298 -13.92 -8.14 -13.55
CA SER A 298 -15.29 -7.62 -13.48
C SER A 298 -15.30 -6.09 -13.41
N MET A 299 -16.45 -5.47 -13.72
CA MET A 299 -16.61 -4.02 -13.55
C MET A 299 -16.39 -3.58 -12.10
N GLU A 300 -16.77 -4.41 -11.13
CA GLU A 300 -16.55 -4.15 -9.71
C GLU A 300 -15.06 -4.23 -9.33
N GLU A 301 -14.33 -5.23 -9.84
CA GLU A 301 -12.87 -5.33 -9.66
C GLU A 301 -12.15 -4.15 -10.31
N TRP A 302 -12.62 -3.72 -11.49
CA TRP A 302 -12.07 -2.55 -12.18
C TRP A 302 -12.33 -1.25 -11.43
N GLU A 303 -13.52 -1.07 -10.87
CA GLU A 303 -13.82 0.05 -9.97
C GLU A 303 -12.88 0.04 -8.75
N THR A 304 -12.71 -1.11 -8.10
CA THR A 304 -11.81 -1.23 -6.93
C THR A 304 -10.36 -0.94 -7.29
N ALA A 305 -9.89 -1.34 -8.47
CA ALA A 305 -8.55 -0.98 -8.93
C ALA A 305 -8.38 0.54 -9.04
N GLY A 306 -9.41 1.26 -9.48
CA GLY A 306 -9.43 2.72 -9.62
C GLY A 306 -9.29 3.49 -8.30
N ILE A 307 -9.49 2.83 -7.16
CA ILE A 307 -9.23 3.42 -5.83
C ILE A 307 -7.76 3.77 -5.66
N TYR A 308 -6.85 3.11 -6.37
CA TYR A 308 -5.42 3.22 -6.12
C TYR A 308 -4.67 4.02 -7.19
N LEU A 309 -3.55 4.60 -6.77
CA LEU A 309 -2.55 5.21 -7.65
C LEU A 309 -1.18 4.59 -7.39
N ALA A 310 -0.30 4.69 -8.39
CA ALA A 310 1.11 4.39 -8.29
C ALA A 310 1.91 5.70 -8.36
N PHE A 311 3.05 5.76 -7.65
CA PHE A 311 3.92 6.91 -7.68
C PHE A 311 5.41 6.53 -7.66
N ALA A 312 6.24 7.47 -8.08
CA ALA A 312 7.68 7.44 -7.85
C ALA A 312 8.23 8.84 -7.61
N PHE A 313 9.09 8.95 -6.60
CA PHE A 313 9.95 10.10 -6.34
C PHE A 313 11.42 9.72 -6.60
N GLU A 314 12.24 10.72 -6.88
CA GLU A 314 13.70 10.61 -6.94
C GLU A 314 14.32 11.47 -5.84
N LYS A 315 15.33 10.93 -5.14
CA LYS A 315 16.12 11.69 -4.17
C LYS A 315 17.01 12.69 -4.91
N LYS A 316 16.84 13.98 -4.62
CA LYS A 316 17.63 15.06 -5.24
C LYS A 316 19.13 14.83 -5.03
N ARG A 317 19.90 15.11 -6.08
CA ARG A 317 21.36 15.29 -5.99
C ARG A 317 21.62 16.62 -5.31
N LYS A 318 22.35 16.60 -4.19
CA LYS A 318 22.78 17.83 -3.51
C LYS A 318 23.74 18.61 -4.39
#